data_AF-A0A6V7L223-F1
#
_entry.id   AF-A0A6V7L223-F1
#
_cell.length_a   1.000
_cell.length_b   1.000
_cell.length_c   1.000
_cell.angle_alpha   90.00
_cell.angle_beta   90.00
_cell.angle_gamma   90.00
#
_symmetry.space_group_name_H-M   'P 1'
#
loop_
_entity.id
_entity.type
_entity.pdbx_description
1 polymer ?
#
loop_
_entity_poly.entity_id
_entity_poly.type
_entity_poly.pdbx_seq_one_letter_code
_entity_poly.pdbx_strand_id
1 'polypeptide(L)' 'TYNVDKQVPDSAGTATAIFSGVKSRYKVIGLDAKASYNSCDSTINEARKLTTLADWSQATGLDT' A
#
# COMPACT_ATOMS: atom_id res chain seq x y z
N THR A 1 -8.87 4.31 -13.05
CA THR A 1 -8.05 3.67 -11.98
C THR A 1 -8.86 2.51 -11.41
N TYR A 2 -8.22 1.45 -10.91
CA TYR A 2 -8.91 0.31 -10.28
C TYR A 2 -8.01 -0.24 -9.16
N ASN A 3 -8.62 -0.68 -8.05
CA ASN A 3 -7.96 -1.51 -7.04
C ASN A 3 -8.04 -2.97 -7.47
N VAL A 4 -7.17 -3.83 -6.95
CA VAL A 4 -7.10 -5.24 -7.38
C VAL A 4 -8.45 -5.98 -7.27
N ASP A 5 -9.32 -5.56 -6.36
CA ASP A 5 -10.63 -6.14 -6.06
C ASP A 5 -11.84 -5.23 -6.42
N LYS A 6 -11.61 -4.00 -6.90
CA LYS A 6 -12.70 -3.04 -7.22
C LYS A 6 -12.38 -2.20 -8.46
N GLN A 7 -13.36 -2.12 -9.36
CA GLN A 7 -13.26 -1.32 -10.58
C GLN A 7 -13.23 0.19 -10.30
N VAL A 8 -14.04 0.66 -9.34
CA VAL A 8 -13.98 2.04 -8.84
C VAL A 8 -13.14 2.02 -7.55
N PRO A 9 -11.98 2.70 -7.53
CA PRO A 9 -11.04 2.62 -6.43
C PRO A 9 -11.40 3.58 -5.29
N ASP A 10 -10.79 3.37 -4.12
CA ASP A 10 -10.77 4.32 -3.01
C ASP A 10 -9.43 5.05 -2.89
N SER A 11 -9.37 6.02 -1.99
CA SER A 11 -8.16 6.78 -1.71
C SER A 11 -7.02 5.91 -1.15
N ALA A 12 -7.29 4.89 -0.35
CA ALA A 12 -6.25 4.09 0.30
C ALA A 12 -5.46 3.24 -0.70
N GLY A 13 -6.15 2.46 -1.54
CA GLY A 13 -5.48 1.65 -2.55
C GLY A 13 -4.86 2.49 -3.66
N THR A 14 -5.47 3.64 -3.99
CA THR A 14 -4.90 4.60 -4.95
C THR A 14 -3.61 5.24 -4.42
N ALA A 15 -3.59 5.69 -3.17
CA ALA A 15 -2.37 6.24 -2.54
C ALA A 15 -1.26 5.18 -2.50
N THR A 16 -1.59 3.95 -2.12
CA THR A 16 -0.62 2.84 -2.13
C THR A 16 -0.04 2.63 -3.53
N ALA A 17 -0.88 2.60 -4.57
CA ALA A 17 -0.41 2.46 -5.94
C ALA A 17 0.50 3.61 -6.40
N ILE A 18 0.16 4.86 -6.07
CA ILE A 18 0.94 6.04 -6.47
C ILE A 18 2.28 6.11 -5.73
N PHE A 19 2.30 5.86 -4.42
CA PHE A 19 3.51 6.05 -3.61
C PHE A 19 4.42 4.83 -3.55
N SER A 20 3.91 3.62 -3.77
CA SER A 20 4.72 2.38 -3.76
C SER A 20 4.87 1.70 -5.12
N GLY A 21 4.10 2.13 -6.14
CA GLY A 21 4.06 1.47 -7.45
C GLY A 21 3.30 0.14 -7.49
N VAL A 22 2.74 -0.32 -6.36
CA VAL A 22 2.02 -1.59 -6.24
C VAL A 22 0.53 -1.35 -5.96
N LYS A 23 -0.35 -1.96 -6.75
CA LYS A 23 -1.79 -1.89 -6.51
C LYS A 23 -2.18 -2.73 -5.29
N SER A 24 -3.07 -2.17 -4.46
CA SER A 24 -3.62 -2.84 -3.29
C SER A 24 -5.14 -3.07 -3.41
N ARG A 25 -5.72 -3.70 -2.38
CA ARG A 25 -7.17 -3.90 -2.25
C ARG A 25 -7.87 -2.65 -1.75
N TYR A 26 -9.18 -2.59 -1.94
CA TYR A 26 -10.06 -1.54 -1.43
C TYR A 26 -9.90 -1.35 0.08
N LYS A 27 -9.76 -0.11 0.54
CA LYS A 27 -9.54 0.27 1.97
C LYS A 27 -8.26 -0.26 2.61
N VAL A 28 -7.28 -0.72 1.81
CA VAL A 28 -5.96 -1.14 2.31
C VAL A 28 -4.91 -0.10 1.94
N ILE A 29 -4.07 0.29 2.90
CA ILE A 29 -3.00 1.28 2.72
C ILE A 29 -1.63 0.68 3.07
N GLY A 30 -0.62 0.90 2.23
CA GLY A 30 0.77 0.55 2.51
C GLY A 30 1.09 -0.96 2.55
N LEU A 31 0.12 -1.81 2.21
CA LEU A 31 0.25 -3.26 2.14
C LEU A 31 -0.10 -3.76 0.74
N ASP A 32 0.50 -4.88 0.33
CA ASP A 32 0.18 -5.53 -0.94
C ASP A 32 -1.24 -6.13 -0.98
N ALA A 33 -1.64 -6.64 -2.14
CA ALA A 33 -2.97 -7.19 -2.38
C ALA A 33 -3.29 -8.52 -1.66
N LYS A 34 -2.38 -9.07 -0.84
CA LYS A 34 -2.65 -10.23 0.02
C LYS A 34 -3.21 -9.81 1.37
N ALA A 35 -2.94 -8.57 1.83
CA ALA A 35 -3.59 -8.02 3.01
C ALA A 35 -5.09 -7.79 2.75
N SER A 36 -5.91 -7.93 3.79
CA SER A 36 -7.37 -7.82 3.70
C SER A 36 -7.90 -6.74 4.62
N TYR A 37 -8.90 -5.99 4.16
CA TYR A 37 -9.59 -5.01 4.99
C TYR A 37 -10.24 -5.67 6.21
N ASN A 38 -10.17 -5.00 7.36
CA ASN A 38 -10.74 -5.45 8.64
C ASN A 38 -10.18 -6.79 9.17
N SER A 39 -8.96 -7.15 8.77
CA SER A 39 -8.23 -8.31 9.28
C SER A 39 -6.84 -7.87 9.74
N CYS A 40 -6.63 -7.78 11.05
CA CYS A 40 -5.34 -7.43 11.64
C CYS A 40 -4.58 -8.70 12.00
N ASP A 41 -3.78 -9.20 11.06
CA ASP A 41 -2.80 -10.27 11.31
C ASP A 41 -1.40 -9.65 11.19
N SER A 42 -0.70 -9.54 12.32
CA SER A 42 0.63 -8.92 12.37
C SER A 42 1.65 -9.64 11.50
N THR A 43 1.58 -10.97 11.44
CA THR A 43 2.52 -11.79 10.66
C THR A 43 2.33 -11.54 9.16
N ILE A 44 1.07 -11.48 8.72
CA ILE A 44 0.76 -11.15 7.33
C ILE A 44 1.15 -9.69 7.05
N ASN A 45 0.74 -8.75 7.89
CA ASN A 45 0.94 -7.33 7.63
C ASN A 45 2.42 -6.95 7.53
N GLU A 46 3.28 -7.48 8.42
CA GLU A 46 4.73 -7.25 8.32
C GLU A 46 5.31 -7.85 7.03
N ALA A 47 4.86 -9.05 6.63
CA ALA A 47 5.32 -9.69 5.40
C ALA A 47 4.80 -9.04 4.10
N ARG A 48 3.80 -8.15 4.18
CA ARG A 48 3.17 -7.47 3.03
C ARG A 48 3.40 -5.96 3.01
N LYS A 49 4.18 -5.44 3.95
CA LYS A 49 4.54 -4.02 4.01
C LYS A 49 5.31 -3.62 2.76
N LEU A 50 4.86 -2.53 2.14
CA LEU A 50 5.46 -1.99 0.93
C LEU A 50 6.38 -0.82 1.26
N THR A 51 7.49 -0.72 0.55
CA THR A 51 8.36 0.45 0.54
C THR A 51 7.75 1.52 -0.38
N THR A 52 7.72 2.75 0.08
CA THR A 52 7.20 3.92 -0.62
C THR A 52 8.32 4.82 -1.11
N LEU A 53 8.01 5.75 -2.03
CA LEU A 53 8.95 6.77 -2.48
C LEU A 53 9.51 7.61 -1.32
N ALA A 54 8.71 7.88 -0.28
CA ALA A 54 9.18 8.59 0.90
C ALA A 54 10.25 7.78 1.67
N ASP A 55 10.07 6.46 1.78
CA ASP A 55 11.08 5.59 2.40
C ASP A 55 12.39 5.63 1.61
N TRP A 56 12.33 5.66 0.28
CA TRP A 56 13.51 5.84 -0.58
C TRP A 56 14.18 7.20 -0.37
N SER A 57 13.40 8.28 -0.32
CA SER A 57 13.92 9.63 -0.03
C SER A 57 14.66 9.65 1.31
N GLN A 58 14.03 9.17 2.38
CA GLN A 58 14.63 9.05 3.72
C GLN A 58 15.91 8.21 3.74
N ALA A 59 15.89 7.05 3.07
CA ALA A 59 17.06 6.16 3.01
C ALA A 59 18.26 6.81 2.31
N THR A 60 18.02 7.77 1.42
CA THR A 60 19.07 8.54 0.72
C THR A 60 19.44 9.87 1.41
N GLY A 61 18.85 10.18 2.56
CA GLY A 61 19.11 11.42 3.31
C GLY A 61 18.43 12.66 2.73
N LEU A 62 17.40 12.47 1.89
CA LEU A 62 16.53 13.55 1.42
C LEU A 62 15.41 13.79 2.43
N ASP A 63 14.90 15.02 2.48
CA ASP A 63 13.70 15.35 3.25
C ASP A 63 12.45 14.67 2.67
N THR A 64 11.47 14.42 3.53
CA THR A 64 10.18 13.78 3.19
C THR A 64 8.98 14.57 3.67
#